data_AF-A0A9Q1LY10-F1
#
_entry.id   AF-A0A9Q1LY10-F1
#
_cell.length_a   1.000
_cell.length_b   1.000
_cell.length_c   1.000
_cell.angle_alpha   90.00
_cell.angle_beta   90.00
_cell.angle_gamma   90.00
#
_symmetry.space_group_name_H-M   'P 1'
#
loop_
_entity.id
_entity.type
_entity.pdbx_description
1 polymer ?
#
loop_
_entity_poly.entity_id
_entity_poly.type
_entity_poly.pdbx_seq_one_letter_code
_entity_poly.pdbx_strand_id
1 'polypeptide(L)'
;MMSCKFDDQKEEVVKSTVHHMEIGCPTNVQHLTHVTFDRFHDFLGLPVEFEVEIPCKVPSASVSVFGISAESMQCSFDTRGNSVPTILLLMQERLYSQGGLKAEGIFRINPENSQEEQIRDQLNRGIVPDDMNVHCLAGLIKAWFRELPSGVLDELSPEQVLQCNSEEEFIELVKQLKPTETALLKWAIDLMADVVEHEETNKMNARNIAMVFAPNMTQMSDPLTALVHAVQVMNLLKTLIVKTLRERGETEGGG
;
A
#
# COMPACT_ATOMS: atom_id res chain seq x y z
N MET A 1 58.99 -20.81 19.13
CA MET A 1 59.45 -21.18 20.49
C MET A 1 59.38 -19.94 21.35
N MET A 2 58.78 -20.01 22.54
CA MET A 2 58.72 -18.98 23.60
C MET A 2 58.24 -17.55 23.25
N SER A 3 57.37 -17.03 24.12
CA SER A 3 57.03 -15.61 24.22
C SER A 3 58.11 -14.84 24.98
N CYS A 4 58.19 -13.51 24.77
CA CYS A 4 58.55 -12.53 25.78
C CYS A 4 57.64 -11.29 25.63
N LYS A 5 57.54 -10.46 26.68
CA LYS A 5 56.44 -9.50 26.85
C LYS A 5 56.86 -8.32 27.75
N PHE A 6 56.47 -7.09 27.37
CA PHE A 6 56.49 -5.86 28.18
C PHE A 6 57.88 -5.34 28.65
N ASP A 7 58.09 -4.06 28.98
CA ASP A 7 57.22 -2.86 28.86
C ASP A 7 57.93 -1.78 27.98
N ASP A 8 58.04 -0.44 28.15
CA ASP A 8 57.71 0.56 29.20
C ASP A 8 57.57 1.98 28.55
N GLN A 9 57.17 3.00 29.32
CA GLN A 9 56.71 4.32 28.87
C GLN A 9 57.79 5.41 28.78
N LYS A 10 57.61 6.37 27.85
CA LYS A 10 57.54 7.82 28.20
C LYS A 10 57.13 8.76 27.06
N GLU A 11 56.36 9.79 27.43
CA GLU A 11 56.10 11.03 26.70
C GLU A 11 57.33 11.98 26.82
N GLU A 12 57.48 13.11 26.12
CA GLU A 12 56.59 13.92 25.29
C GLU A 12 57.45 14.74 24.28
N VAL A 13 56.86 15.34 23.23
CA VAL A 13 57.16 16.70 22.71
C VAL A 13 56.28 17.02 21.50
N VAL A 14 55.69 18.22 21.49
CA VAL A 14 54.78 18.73 20.44
C VAL A 14 55.47 18.84 19.07
N LYS A 15 54.77 18.42 18.01
CA LYS A 15 55.10 18.74 16.61
C LYS A 15 53.94 19.43 15.90
N SER A 16 54.29 20.36 15.00
CA SER A 16 53.35 21.10 14.17
C SER A 16 52.45 20.18 13.34
N THR A 17 51.12 20.37 13.43
CA THR A 17 50.13 19.68 12.59
C THR A 17 50.10 20.28 11.19
N VAL A 18 51.12 19.96 10.39
CA VAL A 18 50.99 19.97 8.93
C VAL A 18 49.91 18.95 8.58
N HIS A 19 48.77 19.39 8.04
CA HIS A 19 47.74 18.48 7.57
C HIS A 19 48.27 17.70 6.36
N HIS A 20 48.73 16.47 6.64
CA HIS A 20 49.20 15.52 5.65
C HIS A 20 48.01 15.08 4.79
N MET A 21 47.93 15.60 3.56
CA MET A 21 46.86 15.25 2.64
C MET A 21 47.15 13.86 2.05
N GLU A 22 46.51 12.83 2.60
CA GLU A 22 46.68 11.45 2.18
C GLU A 22 46.04 11.21 0.79
N ILE A 23 46.86 11.39 -0.24
CA ILE A 23 46.52 11.02 -1.61
C ILE A 23 46.55 9.49 -1.69
N GLY A 24 45.37 8.87 -1.82
CA GLY A 24 45.23 7.42 -2.01
C GLY A 24 45.94 6.92 -3.27
N CYS A 25 46.20 5.61 -3.35
CA CYS A 25 46.85 5.03 -4.52
C CYS A 25 45.99 5.21 -5.80
N PRO A 26 46.58 5.25 -7.01
CA PRO A 26 45.85 5.59 -8.24
C PRO A 26 44.68 4.65 -8.61
N THR A 27 44.60 3.48 -7.98
CA THR A 27 43.53 2.49 -8.17
C THR A 27 42.42 2.58 -7.11
N ASN A 28 42.58 3.39 -6.06
CA ASN A 28 41.58 3.58 -5.01
C ASN A 28 40.57 4.69 -5.36
N VAL A 29 39.98 4.58 -6.55
CA VAL A 29 38.96 5.53 -7.05
C VAL A 29 37.58 5.06 -6.57
N GLN A 30 36.97 5.80 -5.66
CA GLN A 30 35.59 5.55 -5.25
C GLN A 30 34.62 6.07 -6.32
N HIS A 31 34.02 5.16 -7.07
CA HIS A 31 32.93 5.48 -8.00
C HIS A 31 31.62 5.67 -7.22
N LEU A 32 31.31 6.92 -6.86
CA LEU A 32 30.04 7.29 -6.24
C LEU A 32 28.91 7.23 -7.26
N THR A 33 28.20 6.09 -7.30
CA THR A 33 27.02 5.86 -8.13
C THR A 33 25.77 6.41 -7.43
N HIS A 34 25.13 7.40 -8.03
CA HIS A 34 23.93 8.05 -7.46
C HIS A 34 22.67 7.33 -7.92
N VAL A 35 22.18 6.40 -7.07
CA VAL A 35 20.96 5.64 -7.31
C VAL A 35 19.76 6.36 -6.68
N THR A 36 18.66 6.48 -7.42
CA THR A 36 17.39 7.06 -6.96
C THR A 36 16.21 6.16 -7.34
N PHE A 37 15.30 5.90 -6.41
CA PHE A 37 14.07 5.17 -6.69
C PHE A 37 13.00 6.10 -7.26
N ASP A 38 12.49 5.80 -8.45
CA ASP A 38 11.29 6.41 -9.03
C ASP A 38 10.11 5.44 -8.93
N ARG A 39 8.96 5.93 -8.45
CA ARG A 39 7.78 5.08 -8.18
C ARG A 39 7.16 4.45 -9.43
N PHE A 40 7.49 4.89 -10.65
CA PHE A 40 7.03 4.28 -11.90
C PHE A 40 8.17 3.61 -12.70
N HIS A 41 9.41 4.10 -12.55
CA HIS A 41 10.57 3.69 -13.35
C HIS A 41 11.62 2.88 -12.57
N ASP A 42 11.35 2.53 -11.30
CA ASP A 42 12.22 1.72 -10.43
C ASP A 42 13.55 2.46 -10.10
N PHE A 43 14.63 1.75 -9.76
CA PHE A 43 15.93 2.36 -9.45
C PHE A 43 16.63 3.00 -10.67
N LEU A 44 16.45 4.30 -10.83
CA LEU A 44 17.22 5.12 -11.77
C LEU A 44 18.68 5.26 -11.31
N GLY A 45 19.63 5.04 -12.23
CA GLY A 45 21.07 5.19 -11.97
C GLY A 45 21.72 3.99 -11.27
N LEU A 46 21.01 2.87 -11.13
CA LEU A 46 21.58 1.61 -10.65
C LEU A 46 22.64 1.08 -11.64
N PRO A 47 23.83 0.64 -11.20
CA PRO A 47 24.79 -0.03 -12.07
C PRO A 47 24.33 -1.44 -12.49
N VAL A 48 24.64 -1.83 -13.72
CA VAL A 48 24.21 -3.10 -14.35
C VAL A 48 24.65 -4.33 -13.54
N GLU A 49 25.79 -4.25 -12.87
CA GLU A 49 26.28 -5.30 -11.96
C GLU A 49 25.33 -5.58 -10.78
N PHE A 50 24.51 -4.62 -10.36
CA PHE A 50 23.49 -4.81 -9.30
C PHE A 50 22.09 -5.11 -9.86
N GLU A 51 21.78 -4.73 -11.11
CA GLU A 51 20.51 -5.10 -11.77
C GLU A 51 20.29 -6.62 -11.80
N VAL A 52 21.37 -7.41 -11.89
CA VAL A 52 21.35 -8.88 -11.93
C VAL A 52 21.09 -9.51 -10.55
N GLU A 53 21.38 -8.80 -9.45
CA GLU A 53 21.15 -9.31 -8.08
C GLU A 53 19.74 -9.01 -7.56
N ILE A 54 18.98 -8.11 -8.20
CA ILE A 54 17.60 -7.79 -7.84
C ILE A 54 16.66 -8.89 -8.39
N PRO A 55 16.06 -9.77 -7.57
CA PRO A 55 15.42 -10.99 -8.08
C PRO A 55 14.04 -10.77 -8.74
N CYS A 56 13.45 -9.59 -8.54
CA CYS A 56 12.22 -9.12 -9.14
C CYS A 56 12.17 -7.59 -9.00
N LYS A 57 11.39 -6.89 -9.83
CA LYS A 57 11.08 -5.46 -9.59
C LYS A 57 10.61 -5.28 -8.15
N VAL A 58 11.24 -4.40 -7.39
CA VAL A 58 10.88 -4.27 -5.97
C VAL A 58 9.53 -3.55 -5.88
N PRO A 59 8.50 -4.14 -5.26
CA PRO A 59 7.19 -3.49 -5.16
C PRO A 59 7.21 -2.28 -4.20
N SER A 60 8.30 -2.12 -3.44
CA SER A 60 8.61 -0.98 -2.58
C SER A 60 10.12 -0.85 -2.39
N ALA A 61 10.61 0.37 -2.19
CA ALA A 61 11.98 0.65 -1.76
C ALA A 61 12.38 -0.01 -0.41
N SER A 62 11.41 -0.54 0.35
CA SER A 62 11.63 -1.19 1.66
C SER A 62 11.43 -2.72 1.68
N VAL A 63 11.27 -3.37 0.52
CA VAL A 63 11.09 -4.84 0.35
C VAL A 63 9.81 -5.44 0.98
N SER A 64 9.13 -4.75 1.89
CA SER A 64 7.76 -5.07 2.33
C SER A 64 6.72 -4.36 1.45
N VAL A 65 5.56 -4.97 1.23
CA VAL A 65 4.37 -4.31 0.64
C VAL A 65 3.29 -3.95 1.66
N PHE A 66 3.45 -4.38 2.92
CA PHE A 66 2.57 -4.06 4.05
C PHE A 66 3.32 -3.19 5.08
N GLY A 67 2.60 -2.40 5.89
CA GLY A 67 3.22 -1.61 6.97
C GLY A 67 3.90 -0.31 6.53
N ILE A 68 3.70 0.15 5.28
CA ILE A 68 4.53 1.17 4.62
C ILE A 68 3.70 2.15 3.79
N SER A 69 4.22 3.36 3.54
CA SER A 69 3.51 4.39 2.77
C SER A 69 3.34 4.00 1.30
N ALA A 70 2.15 4.23 0.75
CA ALA A 70 1.87 4.08 -0.68
C ALA A 70 2.66 5.07 -1.56
N GLU A 71 3.19 6.16 -1.00
CA GLU A 71 4.11 7.07 -1.69
C GLU A 71 5.48 6.42 -1.97
N SER A 72 5.87 5.42 -1.18
CA SER A 72 7.15 4.70 -1.29
C SER A 72 7.07 3.39 -2.10
N MET A 73 5.88 3.03 -2.60
CA MET A 73 5.63 1.82 -3.38
C MET A 73 5.80 2.05 -4.89
N GLN A 74 6.17 1.01 -5.61
CA GLN A 74 6.09 1.00 -7.07
C GLN A 74 4.63 1.04 -7.51
N CYS A 75 4.26 2.08 -8.24
CA CYS A 75 2.90 2.38 -8.68
C CYS A 75 2.74 2.17 -10.19
N SER A 76 1.51 1.85 -10.57
CA SER A 76 1.03 1.74 -11.95
C SER A 76 -0.29 2.49 -12.07
N PHE A 77 -0.82 2.63 -13.29
CA PHE A 77 -2.11 3.28 -13.51
C PHE A 77 -3.23 2.23 -13.63
N ASP A 78 -4.35 2.48 -12.97
CA ASP A 78 -5.57 1.71 -13.20
C ASP A 78 -6.29 2.09 -14.51
N THR A 79 -7.40 1.43 -14.81
CA THR A 79 -8.21 1.68 -16.02
C THR A 79 -8.87 3.07 -16.07
N ARG A 80 -8.81 3.85 -14.99
CA ARG A 80 -9.31 5.24 -14.91
C ARG A 80 -8.19 6.27 -14.79
N GLY A 81 -6.92 5.85 -14.81
CA GLY A 81 -5.74 6.72 -14.69
C GLY A 81 -5.40 7.13 -13.25
N ASN A 82 -5.94 6.46 -12.23
CA ASN A 82 -5.48 6.65 -10.85
C ASN A 82 -4.09 6.00 -10.67
N SER A 83 -3.17 6.67 -9.96
CA SER A 83 -1.87 6.11 -9.60
C SER A 83 -2.02 5.23 -8.36
N VAL A 84 -1.87 3.92 -8.53
CA VAL A 84 -2.15 2.89 -7.51
C VAL A 84 -0.92 1.98 -7.36
N PRO A 85 -0.51 1.59 -6.13
CA PRO A 85 0.52 0.59 -5.91
C PRO A 85 0.29 -0.68 -6.72
N THR A 86 1.30 -1.10 -7.49
CA THR A 86 1.18 -2.17 -8.50
C THR A 86 0.72 -3.50 -7.88
N ILE A 87 1.09 -3.77 -6.63
CA ILE A 87 0.67 -4.95 -5.88
C ILE A 87 -0.85 -5.03 -5.66
N LEU A 88 -1.55 -3.90 -5.52
CA LEU A 88 -3.01 -3.87 -5.41
C LEU A 88 -3.66 -4.28 -6.74
N LEU A 89 -3.15 -3.76 -7.86
CA LEU A 89 -3.65 -4.10 -9.20
C LEU A 89 -3.47 -5.59 -9.49
N LEU A 90 -2.30 -6.15 -9.16
CA LEU A 90 -2.04 -7.60 -9.29
C LEU A 90 -2.97 -8.43 -8.40
N MET A 91 -3.20 -8.01 -7.14
CA MET A 91 -4.15 -8.70 -6.26
C MET A 91 -5.60 -8.63 -6.76
N GLN A 92 -6.02 -7.52 -7.38
CA GLN A 92 -7.32 -7.39 -8.02
C GLN A 92 -7.45 -8.27 -9.27
N GLU A 93 -6.45 -8.27 -10.16
CA GLU A 93 -6.43 -9.12 -11.36
C GLU A 93 -6.52 -10.60 -11.00
N ARG A 94 -5.78 -11.05 -9.97
CA ARG A 94 -5.89 -12.42 -9.45
C ARG A 94 -7.27 -12.71 -8.85
N LEU A 95 -7.83 -11.78 -8.07
CA LEU A 95 -9.16 -11.92 -7.49
C LEU A 95 -10.24 -12.06 -8.58
N TYR A 96 -10.10 -11.35 -9.70
CA TYR A 96 -11.07 -11.35 -10.79
C TYR A 96 -10.94 -12.60 -11.66
N SER A 97 -9.71 -12.98 -12.02
CA SER A 97 -9.43 -14.18 -12.83
C SER A 97 -9.77 -15.49 -12.11
N GLN A 98 -9.66 -15.55 -10.78
CA GLN A 98 -10.14 -16.66 -9.95
C GLN A 98 -11.68 -16.64 -9.72
N GLY A 99 -12.40 -15.66 -10.27
CA GLY A 99 -13.86 -15.55 -10.10
C GLY A 99 -14.32 -15.05 -8.73
N GLY A 100 -13.43 -14.44 -7.93
CA GLY A 100 -13.68 -13.98 -6.56
C GLY A 100 -14.84 -12.99 -6.43
N LEU A 101 -15.14 -12.20 -7.47
CA LEU A 101 -16.34 -11.35 -7.53
C LEU A 101 -17.66 -12.14 -7.35
N LYS A 102 -17.67 -13.44 -7.66
CA LYS A 102 -18.83 -14.33 -7.55
C LYS A 102 -18.78 -15.24 -6.32
N ALA A 103 -17.74 -15.16 -5.48
CA ALA A 103 -17.62 -15.99 -4.28
C ALA A 103 -18.55 -15.51 -3.15
N GLU A 104 -19.37 -16.39 -2.59
CA GLU A 104 -20.32 -16.05 -1.55
C GLU A 104 -19.61 -15.51 -0.29
N GLY A 105 -20.00 -14.31 0.16
CA GLY A 105 -19.38 -13.67 1.31
C GLY A 105 -17.95 -13.17 1.08
N ILE A 106 -17.55 -12.88 -0.17
CA ILE A 106 -16.26 -12.25 -0.46
C ILE A 106 -16.05 -10.96 0.36
N PHE A 107 -14.81 -10.68 0.77
CA PHE A 107 -14.42 -9.67 1.78
C PHE A 107 -15.02 -9.82 3.20
N ARG A 108 -16.11 -10.57 3.39
CA ARG A 108 -16.72 -10.81 4.71
C ARG A 108 -16.18 -12.06 5.41
N ILE A 109 -15.99 -13.16 4.68
CA ILE A 109 -15.40 -14.39 5.22
C ILE A 109 -13.90 -14.19 5.37
N ASN A 110 -13.38 -14.45 6.57
CA ASN A 110 -11.95 -14.66 6.82
C ASN A 110 -11.72 -16.19 6.91
N PRO A 111 -10.87 -16.79 6.07
CA PRO A 111 -10.62 -18.23 6.13
C PRO A 111 -9.62 -18.59 7.26
N GLU A 112 -9.68 -19.82 7.76
CA GLU A 112 -8.72 -20.37 8.74
C GLU A 112 -7.39 -20.76 8.07
N ASN A 113 -6.68 -19.77 7.52
CA ASN A 113 -5.52 -19.97 6.67
C ASN A 113 -4.18 -19.93 7.42
N SER A 114 -3.64 -21.10 7.75
CA SER A 114 -2.22 -21.28 8.15
C SER A 114 -1.20 -20.89 7.06
N GLN A 115 -1.68 -20.52 5.86
CA GLN A 115 -0.87 -20.10 4.71
C GLN A 115 -0.87 -18.57 4.49
N GLU A 116 -1.60 -17.78 5.27
CA GLU A 116 -1.67 -16.31 5.05
C GLU A 116 -0.29 -15.66 5.13
N GLU A 117 0.55 -16.08 6.09
CA GLU A 117 1.94 -15.62 6.24
C GLU A 117 2.80 -16.03 5.03
N GLN A 118 2.64 -17.24 4.49
CA GLN A 118 3.36 -17.72 3.30
C GLN A 118 2.97 -16.96 2.02
N ILE A 119 1.70 -16.55 1.92
CA ILE A 119 1.20 -15.72 0.82
C ILE A 119 1.73 -14.29 0.97
N ARG A 120 1.67 -13.73 2.17
CA ARG A 120 2.20 -12.39 2.51
C ARG A 120 3.70 -12.27 2.18
N ASP A 121 4.49 -13.31 2.44
CA ASP A 121 5.91 -13.38 2.08
C ASP A 121 6.17 -13.42 0.57
N GLN A 122 5.22 -13.90 -0.23
CA GLN A 122 5.29 -13.84 -1.70
C GLN A 122 4.84 -12.47 -2.22
N LEU A 123 3.80 -11.88 -1.63
CA LEU A 123 3.34 -10.52 -1.94
C LEU A 123 4.44 -9.47 -1.67
N ASN A 124 5.19 -9.62 -0.57
CA ASN A 124 6.37 -8.78 -0.28
C ASN A 124 7.42 -8.85 -1.40
N ARG A 125 7.57 -9.99 -2.08
CA ARG A 125 8.46 -10.19 -3.23
C ARG A 125 7.85 -9.76 -4.58
N GLY A 126 6.65 -9.16 -4.57
CA GLY A 126 5.91 -8.79 -5.78
C GLY A 126 5.16 -9.94 -6.47
N ILE A 127 5.09 -11.12 -5.85
CA ILE A 127 4.53 -12.35 -6.43
C ILE A 127 3.13 -12.62 -5.88
N VAL A 128 2.12 -12.69 -6.75
CA VAL A 128 0.75 -13.08 -6.38
C VAL A 128 0.46 -14.50 -6.90
N PRO A 129 0.32 -15.53 -6.03
CA PRO A 129 0.19 -16.93 -6.45
C PRO A 129 -1.09 -17.27 -7.23
N ASP A 130 -0.99 -18.19 -8.19
CA ASP A 130 -2.09 -18.60 -9.07
C ASP A 130 -3.21 -19.40 -8.37
N ASP A 131 -2.86 -20.31 -7.46
CA ASP A 131 -3.79 -21.25 -6.81
C ASP A 131 -4.23 -20.83 -5.38
N MET A 132 -4.24 -19.52 -5.08
CA MET A 132 -4.59 -19.01 -3.75
C MET A 132 -6.11 -18.93 -3.50
N ASN A 133 -6.53 -18.98 -2.23
CA ASN A 133 -7.94 -18.84 -1.83
C ASN A 133 -8.42 -17.38 -1.96
N VAL A 134 -9.51 -17.16 -2.70
CA VAL A 134 -10.09 -15.82 -2.94
C VAL A 134 -10.49 -15.04 -1.67
N HIS A 135 -10.94 -15.71 -0.61
CA HIS A 135 -11.26 -15.05 0.66
C HIS A 135 -10.00 -14.63 1.43
N CYS A 136 -8.89 -15.36 1.26
CA CYS A 136 -7.58 -14.97 1.80
C CYS A 136 -7.01 -13.78 1.02
N LEU A 137 -7.12 -13.78 -0.32
CA LEU A 137 -6.76 -12.64 -1.16
C LEU A 137 -7.55 -11.38 -0.81
N ALA A 138 -8.88 -11.50 -0.66
CA ALA A 138 -9.75 -10.43 -0.17
C ALA A 138 -9.43 -10.02 1.28
N GLY A 139 -8.99 -10.95 2.12
CA GLY A 139 -8.45 -10.69 3.47
C GLY A 139 -7.21 -9.80 3.44
N LEU A 140 -6.24 -10.16 2.57
CA LEU A 140 -4.97 -9.47 2.40
C LEU A 140 -5.12 -8.08 1.76
N ILE A 141 -6.06 -7.90 0.83
CA ILE A 141 -6.42 -6.57 0.29
C ILE A 141 -6.93 -5.65 1.43
N LYS A 142 -7.83 -6.13 2.30
CA LYS A 142 -8.26 -5.35 3.49
C LYS A 142 -7.09 -5.09 4.44
N ALA A 143 -6.22 -6.08 4.64
CA ALA A 143 -5.06 -5.97 5.52
C ALA A 143 -4.07 -4.90 5.04
N TRP A 144 -3.84 -4.82 3.73
CA TRP A 144 -2.99 -3.80 3.12
C TRP A 144 -3.44 -2.38 3.49
N PHE A 145 -4.72 -2.06 3.37
CA PHE A 145 -5.26 -0.74 3.76
C PHE A 145 -5.13 -0.48 5.26
N ARG A 146 -5.51 -1.47 6.08
CA ARG A 146 -5.49 -1.37 7.55
C ARG A 146 -4.08 -1.14 8.09
N GLU A 147 -3.07 -1.66 7.41
CA GLU A 147 -1.66 -1.62 7.81
C GLU A 147 -0.87 -0.48 7.15
N LEU A 148 -1.52 0.48 6.49
CA LEU A 148 -0.86 1.73 6.10
C LEU A 148 -0.40 2.52 7.35
N PRO A 149 0.69 3.30 7.29
CA PRO A 149 1.14 4.15 8.41
C PRO A 149 0.15 5.25 8.82
N SER A 150 -0.83 5.52 7.97
CA SER A 150 -2.00 6.36 8.18
C SER A 150 -3.12 5.79 7.30
N GLY A 151 -4.34 5.68 7.80
CA GLY A 151 -5.48 5.23 7.01
C GLY A 151 -5.84 6.23 5.90
N VAL A 152 -6.39 5.72 4.79
CA VAL A 152 -6.74 6.52 3.59
C VAL A 152 -7.69 7.68 3.89
N LEU A 153 -8.47 7.61 4.98
CA LEU A 153 -9.40 8.65 5.42
C LEU A 153 -8.94 9.41 6.67
N ASP A 154 -7.79 9.09 7.27
CA ASP A 154 -7.30 9.76 8.49
C ASP A 154 -6.76 11.18 8.24
N GLU A 155 -6.62 11.61 6.97
CA GLU A 155 -6.32 13.01 6.63
C GLU A 155 -7.53 13.94 6.81
N LEU A 156 -8.74 13.38 6.91
CA LEU A 156 -9.99 14.12 7.08
C LEU A 156 -10.22 14.39 8.58
N SER A 157 -10.71 15.59 8.93
CA SER A 157 -11.07 15.84 10.33
C SER A 157 -12.25 14.94 10.73
N PRO A 158 -12.16 14.21 11.87
CA PRO A 158 -13.28 13.41 12.36
C PRO A 158 -14.55 14.23 12.51
N GLU A 159 -14.45 15.50 12.91
CA GLU A 159 -15.58 16.42 13.03
C GLU A 159 -16.26 16.69 11.68
N GLN A 160 -15.49 16.79 10.58
CA GLN A 160 -16.05 16.92 9.22
C GLN A 160 -16.74 15.62 8.79
N VAL A 161 -16.09 14.47 8.97
CA VAL A 161 -16.66 13.14 8.64
C VAL A 161 -17.95 12.89 9.43
N LEU A 162 -18.01 13.31 10.70
CA LEU A 162 -19.18 13.20 11.56
C LEU A 162 -20.33 14.12 11.13
N GLN A 163 -20.03 15.30 10.57
CA GLN A 163 -21.02 16.30 10.14
C GLN A 163 -21.61 16.05 8.74
N CYS A 164 -20.98 15.20 7.90
CA CYS A 164 -21.52 14.87 6.59
C CYS A 164 -22.81 14.04 6.68
N ASN A 165 -23.83 14.47 5.93
CA ASN A 165 -25.16 13.86 5.83
C ASN A 165 -25.62 13.70 4.37
N SER A 166 -25.02 14.40 3.39
CA SER A 166 -25.41 14.34 1.97
C SER A 166 -24.35 13.69 1.05
N GLU A 167 -24.74 13.31 -0.18
CA GLU A 167 -23.81 12.78 -1.19
C GLU A 167 -22.79 13.85 -1.61
N GLU A 168 -23.24 15.09 -1.75
CA GLU A 168 -22.45 16.27 -2.10
C GLU A 168 -21.40 16.59 -1.03
N GLU A 169 -21.78 16.54 0.25
CA GLU A 169 -20.86 16.77 1.38
C GLU A 169 -19.73 15.72 1.41
N PHE A 170 -20.05 14.44 1.18
CA PHE A 170 -19.02 13.41 1.03
C PHE A 170 -18.11 13.62 -0.19
N ILE A 171 -18.63 14.17 -1.30
CA ILE A 171 -17.83 14.51 -2.49
C ILE A 171 -16.87 15.68 -2.19
N GLU A 172 -17.33 16.75 -1.54
CA GLU A 172 -16.46 17.86 -1.14
C GLU A 172 -15.45 17.45 -0.04
N LEU A 173 -15.78 16.45 0.78
CA LEU A 173 -14.85 15.87 1.74
C LEU A 173 -13.74 15.08 1.05
N VAL A 174 -14.06 14.22 0.08
CA VAL A 174 -13.06 13.46 -0.70
C VAL A 174 -12.09 14.36 -1.47
N LYS A 175 -12.52 15.55 -1.90
CA LYS A 175 -11.62 16.53 -2.54
C LYS A 175 -10.55 17.13 -1.63
N GLN A 176 -10.63 16.92 -0.31
CA GLN A 176 -9.63 17.41 0.66
C GLN A 176 -8.49 16.40 0.88
N LEU A 177 -8.66 15.14 0.45
CA LEU A 177 -7.59 14.14 0.45
C LEU A 177 -6.46 14.52 -0.51
N LYS A 178 -5.23 14.16 -0.17
CA LYS A 178 -4.10 14.19 -1.10
C LYS A 178 -4.33 13.32 -2.35
N PRO A 179 -3.54 13.50 -3.43
CA PRO A 179 -3.69 12.73 -4.66
C PRO A 179 -3.48 11.21 -4.52
N THR A 180 -2.57 10.75 -3.65
CA THR A 180 -2.31 9.30 -3.46
C THR A 180 -3.51 8.64 -2.75
N GLU A 181 -4.00 9.27 -1.69
CA GLU A 181 -5.13 8.85 -0.86
C GLU A 181 -6.44 8.91 -1.67
N THR A 182 -6.62 9.95 -2.49
CA THR A 182 -7.72 10.04 -3.47
C THR A 182 -7.68 8.90 -4.48
N ALA A 183 -6.51 8.55 -5.01
CA ALA A 183 -6.35 7.47 -5.99
C ALA A 183 -6.66 6.10 -5.36
N LEU A 184 -6.15 5.84 -4.15
CA LEU A 184 -6.43 4.64 -3.36
C LEU A 184 -7.92 4.51 -3.04
N LEU A 185 -8.57 5.60 -2.62
CA LEU A 185 -10.00 5.59 -2.29
C LEU A 185 -10.86 5.31 -3.52
N LYS A 186 -10.59 5.97 -4.66
CA LYS A 186 -11.30 5.72 -5.92
C LYS A 186 -11.18 4.27 -6.35
N TRP A 187 -9.96 3.74 -6.40
CA TRP A 187 -9.69 2.35 -6.75
C TRP A 187 -10.42 1.37 -5.82
N ALA A 188 -10.45 1.65 -4.51
CA ALA A 188 -11.18 0.83 -3.55
C ALA A 188 -12.70 0.92 -3.73
N ILE A 189 -13.26 2.11 -4.02
CA ILE A 189 -14.68 2.29 -4.33
C ILE A 189 -15.06 1.54 -5.61
N ASP A 190 -14.20 1.53 -6.62
CA ASP A 190 -14.40 0.76 -7.84
C ASP A 190 -14.38 -0.75 -7.60
N LEU A 191 -13.36 -1.27 -6.90
CA LEU A 191 -13.32 -2.68 -6.47
C LEU A 191 -14.57 -3.06 -5.66
N MET A 192 -15.06 -2.15 -4.79
CA MET A 192 -16.28 -2.37 -4.04
C MET A 192 -17.55 -2.32 -4.91
N ALA A 193 -17.60 -1.49 -5.95
CA ALA A 193 -18.69 -1.45 -6.92
C ALA A 193 -18.75 -2.72 -7.78
N ASP A 194 -17.60 -3.19 -8.30
CA ASP A 194 -17.49 -4.42 -9.10
C ASP A 194 -17.99 -5.67 -8.34
N VAL A 195 -17.84 -5.68 -7.01
CA VAL A 195 -18.39 -6.71 -6.12
C VAL A 195 -19.90 -6.55 -5.96
N VAL A 196 -20.42 -5.33 -5.79
CA VAL A 196 -21.87 -5.10 -5.62
C VAL A 196 -22.67 -5.38 -6.89
N GLU A 197 -22.09 -5.18 -8.08
CA GLU A 197 -22.66 -5.62 -9.36
C GLU A 197 -22.91 -7.14 -9.42
N HIS A 198 -22.23 -7.91 -8.56
CA HIS A 198 -22.35 -9.36 -8.43
C HIS A 198 -23.17 -9.80 -7.19
N GLU A 199 -23.89 -8.88 -6.52
CA GLU A 199 -24.65 -9.12 -5.28
C GLU A 199 -25.56 -10.37 -5.36
N GLU A 200 -26.23 -10.58 -6.49
CA GLU A 200 -27.13 -11.74 -6.68
C GLU A 200 -26.44 -13.08 -6.44
N THR A 201 -25.14 -13.18 -6.74
CA THR A 201 -24.34 -14.39 -6.52
C THR A 201 -23.62 -14.32 -5.18
N ASN A 202 -22.85 -13.26 -4.92
CA ASN A 202 -21.93 -13.19 -3.77
C ASN A 202 -22.58 -12.77 -2.44
N LYS A 203 -23.83 -12.28 -2.46
CA LYS A 203 -24.63 -11.82 -1.30
C LYS A 203 -24.07 -10.58 -0.57
N MET A 204 -23.21 -9.80 -1.23
CA MET A 204 -22.47 -8.69 -0.65
C MET A 204 -22.90 -7.33 -1.23
N ASN A 205 -24.02 -6.81 -0.73
CA ASN A 205 -24.54 -5.49 -1.08
C ASN A 205 -23.63 -4.33 -0.62
N ALA A 206 -23.89 -3.12 -1.15
CA ALA A 206 -23.08 -1.92 -0.85
C ALA A 206 -22.95 -1.59 0.64
N ARG A 207 -23.94 -1.92 1.49
CA ARG A 207 -23.86 -1.74 2.94
C ARG A 207 -22.98 -2.82 3.59
N ASN A 208 -23.11 -4.07 3.17
CA ASN A 208 -22.29 -5.19 3.66
C ASN A 208 -20.81 -4.97 3.30
N ILE A 209 -20.53 -4.49 2.08
CA ILE A 209 -19.19 -4.18 1.59
C ILE A 209 -18.59 -2.97 2.30
N ALA A 210 -19.31 -1.85 2.38
CA ALA A 210 -18.85 -0.68 3.13
C ALA A 210 -18.56 -1.00 4.61
N MET A 211 -19.36 -1.87 5.23
CA MET A 211 -19.17 -2.29 6.63
C MET A 211 -17.88 -3.10 6.85
N VAL A 212 -17.48 -3.97 5.90
CA VAL A 212 -16.24 -4.75 6.03
C VAL A 212 -14.99 -3.98 5.62
N PHE A 213 -15.12 -2.92 4.80
CA PHE A 213 -14.01 -2.05 4.41
C PHE A 213 -13.75 -0.90 5.39
N ALA A 214 -14.80 -0.24 5.92
CA ALA A 214 -14.69 0.91 6.82
C ALA A 214 -13.62 0.81 7.93
N PRO A 215 -13.52 -0.28 8.73
CA PRO A 215 -12.51 -0.41 9.79
C PRO A 215 -11.06 -0.64 9.28
N ASN A 216 -10.82 -0.62 7.98
CA ASN A 216 -9.50 -0.68 7.36
C ASN A 216 -9.10 0.66 6.71
N MET A 217 -10.00 1.65 6.67
CA MET A 217 -9.73 2.97 6.04
C MET A 217 -9.26 4.05 7.02
N THR A 218 -9.27 3.77 8.33
CA THR A 218 -8.99 4.73 9.41
C THR A 218 -8.37 4.02 10.63
N GLN A 219 -7.41 4.68 11.29
CA GLN A 219 -6.74 4.22 12.53
C GLN A 219 -7.11 5.08 13.76
N MET A 220 -8.40 5.43 13.87
CA MET A 220 -8.94 6.12 15.05
C MET A 220 -8.74 5.34 16.36
N SER A 221 -8.13 6.00 17.35
CA SER A 221 -7.66 5.38 18.59
C SER A 221 -8.54 5.60 19.83
N ASP A 222 -9.41 6.62 19.84
CA ASP A 222 -10.41 6.80 20.91
C ASP A 222 -11.64 5.90 20.68
N PRO A 223 -11.97 4.96 21.59
CA PRO A 223 -13.03 3.96 21.32
C PRO A 223 -14.43 4.53 21.11
N LEU A 224 -14.77 5.66 21.72
CA LEU A 224 -16.11 6.26 21.61
C LEU A 224 -16.27 7.00 20.28
N THR A 225 -15.30 7.84 19.94
CA THR A 225 -15.30 8.60 18.69
C THR A 225 -15.07 7.68 17.50
N ALA A 226 -14.21 6.66 17.63
CA ALA A 226 -13.96 5.65 16.59
C ALA A 226 -15.23 4.91 16.18
N LEU A 227 -16.14 4.58 17.11
CA LEU A 227 -17.38 3.89 16.76
C LEU A 227 -18.31 4.74 15.89
N VAL A 228 -18.51 6.02 16.25
CA VAL A 228 -19.37 6.93 15.48
C VAL A 228 -18.70 7.29 14.14
N HIS A 229 -17.38 7.50 14.15
CA HIS A 229 -16.59 7.74 12.95
C HIS A 229 -16.65 6.55 11.98
N ALA A 230 -16.48 5.32 12.44
CA ALA A 230 -16.57 4.12 11.61
C ALA A 230 -17.97 3.93 10.98
N VAL A 231 -19.04 4.33 11.67
CA VAL A 231 -20.40 4.36 11.10
C VAL A 231 -20.51 5.41 9.99
N GLN A 232 -19.92 6.60 10.15
CA GLN A 232 -19.93 7.63 9.12
C GLN A 232 -19.00 7.31 7.95
N VAL A 233 -17.84 6.67 8.18
CA VAL A 233 -17.00 6.09 7.13
C VAL A 233 -17.76 5.00 6.35
N MET A 234 -18.50 4.11 7.02
CA MET A 234 -19.38 3.15 6.34
C MET A 234 -20.45 3.86 5.49
N ASN A 235 -21.05 4.96 5.98
CA ASN A 235 -22.02 5.74 5.22
C ASN A 235 -21.39 6.43 3.99
N LEU A 236 -20.21 7.01 4.15
CA LEU A 236 -19.39 7.60 3.09
C LEU A 236 -19.10 6.57 1.99
N LEU A 237 -18.48 5.44 2.35
CA LEU A 237 -18.13 4.38 1.40
C LEU A 237 -19.37 3.84 0.68
N LYS A 238 -20.45 3.52 1.41
CA LYS A 238 -21.72 3.05 0.83
C LYS A 238 -22.30 4.07 -0.16
N THR A 239 -22.22 5.36 0.14
CA THR A 239 -22.76 6.43 -0.72
C THR A 239 -21.94 6.59 -1.99
N LEU A 240 -20.60 6.59 -1.88
CA LEU A 240 -19.71 6.62 -3.04
C LEU A 240 -19.84 5.37 -3.94
N ILE A 241 -20.04 4.18 -3.37
CA ILE A 241 -20.33 2.95 -4.15
C ILE A 241 -21.63 3.12 -4.94
N VAL A 242 -22.73 3.52 -4.29
CA VAL A 242 -24.05 3.68 -4.93
C VAL A 242 -24.01 4.76 -6.02
N LYS A 243 -23.29 5.86 -5.78
CA LYS A 243 -23.03 6.91 -6.79
C LYS A 243 -22.28 6.34 -8.00
N THR A 244 -21.19 5.60 -7.76
CA THR A 244 -20.36 5.01 -8.82
C THR A 244 -21.16 4.03 -9.70
N LEU A 245 -22.02 3.20 -9.09
CA LEU A 245 -22.92 2.30 -9.80
C LEU A 245 -23.96 3.07 -10.65
N ARG A 246 -24.47 4.20 -10.14
CA ARG A 246 -25.40 5.08 -10.87
C ARG A 246 -24.74 5.68 -12.11
N GLU A 247 -23.52 6.18 -11.99
CA GLU A 247 -22.75 6.77 -13.11
C GLU A 247 -22.37 5.73 -14.18
N ARG A 248 -22.14 4.46 -13.79
CA ARG A 248 -21.96 3.34 -14.72
C ARG A 248 -23.25 3.05 -15.51
N GLY A 249 -24.40 2.94 -14.82
CA GLY A 249 -25.69 2.72 -15.49
C GLY A 249 -26.11 3.86 -16.43
N GLU A 250 -25.77 5.11 -16.08
CA GLU A 250 -26.01 6.29 -16.92
C GLU A 250 -25.13 6.29 -18.19
N THR A 251 -23.94 5.67 -18.17
CA THR A 251 -23.07 5.59 -19.36
C THR A 251 -23.43 4.45 -20.32
N GLU A 252 -24.06 3.37 -19.85
CA GLU A 252 -24.58 2.30 -20.72
C GLU A 252 -25.93 2.66 -21.38
N GLY A 253 -26.74 3.50 -20.75
CA GLY A 253 -28.07 3.91 -21.24
C GLY A 253 -28.10 5.06 -22.27
N GLY A 254 -26.94 5.57 -22.69
CA GLY A 254 -26.81 6.83 -23.45
C GLY A 254 -26.32 6.71 -24.91
N GLY A 255 -26.29 5.52 -25.50
CA GLY A 255 -25.78 5.23 -26.85
C GLY A 255 -26.84 5.02 -27.93
#